data_AF-F7H9C8-F1
#
_entry.id   AF-F7H9C8-F1
#
_cell.length_a   1.000
_cell.length_b   1.000
_cell.length_c   1.000
_cell.angle_alpha   90.00
_cell.angle_beta   90.00
_cell.angle_gamma   90.00
#
_symmetry.space_group_name_H-M   'P 1'
#
loop_
_entity.id
_entity.type
_entity.pdbx_description
1 polymer ?
#
loop_
_entity_poly.entity_id
_entity_poly.type
_entity_poly.pdbx_seq_one_letter_code
_entity_poly.pdbx_strand_id
1 'polypeptide(L)'
;MSEWMKKGPLEWQDYIYKEVRVTASEKNEYKGWVLTTDPVSANIVLVNFLEDGSMSVTGIMGHAVQTVETVNEGDHRVKEKLMHLFMSGDCKAYSQEDLEERKNSLKKWLEKNHIPITEQGDSPRTLCVAGVLTIDPPYGPENCSSSNEIILSRVQDLIEGHLAASQ
;
A
#
# COMPACT_ATOMS: atom_id res chain seq x y z
N MET A 1 -26.65 4.00 -22.38
CA MET A 1 -25.26 4.27 -21.96
C MET A 1 -25.27 5.64 -21.30
N SER A 2 -24.90 5.71 -20.03
CA SER A 2 -24.93 6.97 -19.27
C SER A 2 -23.93 7.99 -19.85
N GLU A 3 -24.16 9.28 -19.62
CA GLU A 3 -23.23 10.35 -20.04
C GLU A 3 -21.83 10.14 -19.42
N TRP A 4 -21.79 9.58 -18.21
CA TRP A 4 -20.54 9.21 -17.54
C TRP A 4 -19.72 8.16 -18.32
N MET A 5 -20.38 7.12 -18.85
CA MET A 5 -19.71 6.08 -19.64
C MET A 5 -19.17 6.57 -20.99
N LYS A 6 -19.65 7.72 -21.48
CA LYS A 6 -19.17 8.33 -22.73
C LYS A 6 -17.90 9.15 -22.53
N LYS A 7 -17.56 9.49 -21.29
CA LYS A 7 -16.36 10.26 -20.98
C LYS A 7 -15.10 9.44 -21.26
N GLY A 8 -14.02 10.15 -21.59
CA GLY A 8 -12.72 9.54 -21.83
C GLY A 8 -11.89 9.38 -20.55
N PRO A 9 -10.80 8.57 -20.59
CA PRO A 9 -9.89 8.41 -19.46
C PRO A 9 -9.30 9.71 -18.91
N LEU A 10 -8.99 10.68 -19.79
CA LEU A 10 -8.48 11.99 -19.38
C LEU A 10 -9.54 12.80 -18.63
N GLU A 11 -10.81 12.74 -19.07
CA GLU A 11 -11.89 13.41 -18.34
C GLU A 11 -12.14 12.75 -16.98
N TRP A 12 -12.06 11.42 -16.88
CA TRP A 12 -12.18 10.72 -15.59
C TRP A 12 -11.03 11.06 -14.65
N GLN A 13 -9.81 11.22 -15.19
CA GLN A 13 -8.63 11.59 -14.42
C GLN A 13 -8.82 12.95 -13.71
N ASP A 14 -9.52 13.89 -14.35
CA ASP A 14 -9.81 15.21 -13.78
C ASP A 14 -10.74 15.15 -12.55
N TYR A 15 -11.45 14.03 -12.31
CA TYR A 15 -12.26 13.85 -11.11
C TYR A 15 -11.49 13.24 -9.94
N ILE A 16 -10.30 12.69 -10.16
CA ILE A 16 -9.52 12.02 -9.11
C ILE A 16 -9.18 13.03 -7.99
N TYR A 17 -9.33 12.59 -6.74
CA TYR A 17 -9.13 13.36 -5.50
C TYR A 17 -10.15 14.47 -5.24
N LYS A 18 -11.19 14.60 -6.08
CA LYS A 18 -12.28 15.56 -5.86
C LYS A 18 -13.39 14.92 -5.04
N GLU A 19 -14.07 15.73 -4.23
CA GLU A 19 -15.31 15.32 -3.59
C GLU A 19 -16.43 15.49 -4.60
N VAL A 20 -17.14 14.40 -4.87
CA VAL A 20 -18.24 14.37 -5.84
C VAL A 20 -19.52 13.87 -5.19
N ARG A 21 -20.62 14.29 -5.78
CA ARG A 21 -21.96 13.78 -5.52
C ARG A 21 -22.42 13.02 -6.75
N VAL A 22 -22.68 11.73 -6.57
CA VAL A 22 -23.07 10.79 -7.62
C VAL A 22 -24.52 10.41 -7.39
N THR A 23 -25.39 10.75 -8.33
CA THR A 23 -26.74 10.21 -8.38
C THR A 23 -26.73 8.96 -9.23
N ALA A 24 -27.16 7.84 -8.64
CA ALA A 24 -27.27 6.55 -9.29
C ALA A 24 -28.74 6.17 -9.52
N SER A 25 -28.92 5.06 -10.22
CA SER A 25 -30.24 4.47 -10.45
C SER A 25 -30.97 4.17 -9.15
N GLU A 26 -32.30 4.13 -9.22
CA GLU A 26 -33.20 3.94 -8.07
C GLU A 26 -33.18 5.08 -7.04
N LYS A 27 -32.81 6.30 -7.46
CA LYS A 27 -32.71 7.50 -6.60
C LYS A 27 -31.68 7.35 -5.47
N ASN A 28 -30.70 6.46 -5.64
CA ASN A 28 -29.58 6.37 -4.74
C ASN A 28 -28.65 7.57 -4.96
N GLU A 29 -28.20 8.17 -3.87
CA GLU A 29 -27.28 9.29 -3.91
C GLU A 29 -26.08 8.97 -3.02
N TYR A 30 -24.89 9.17 -3.57
CA TYR A 30 -23.63 8.93 -2.90
C TYR A 30 -22.82 10.20 -2.91
N LYS A 31 -22.20 10.52 -1.79
CA LYS A 31 -21.23 11.60 -1.68
C LYS A 31 -19.92 10.99 -1.19
N GLY A 32 -18.81 11.39 -1.82
CA GLY A 32 -17.49 10.92 -1.42
C GLY A 32 -16.35 11.41 -2.31
N TRP A 33 -15.13 11.05 -1.92
CA TRP A 33 -13.91 11.41 -2.63
C TRP A 33 -13.58 10.40 -3.70
N VAL A 34 -13.40 10.84 -4.95
CA VAL A 34 -13.07 9.93 -6.05
C VAL A 34 -11.63 9.44 -5.88
N LEU A 35 -11.48 8.13 -5.72
CA LEU A 35 -10.17 7.48 -5.73
C LEU A 35 -9.74 7.15 -7.16
N THR A 36 -10.62 6.53 -7.93
CA THR A 36 -10.36 6.13 -9.31
C THR A 36 -11.66 5.83 -10.04
N THR A 37 -11.56 5.71 -11.37
CA THR A 37 -12.62 5.21 -12.24
C THR A 37 -12.07 4.04 -13.06
N ASP A 38 -12.76 2.91 -13.08
CA ASP A 38 -12.37 1.78 -13.93
C ASP A 38 -12.61 2.14 -15.41
N PRO A 39 -11.58 2.18 -16.27
CA PRO A 39 -11.75 2.56 -17.67
C PRO A 39 -12.55 1.54 -18.49
N VAL A 40 -12.72 0.30 -18.02
CA VAL A 40 -13.48 -0.73 -18.73
C VAL A 40 -14.98 -0.61 -18.43
N SER A 41 -15.35 -0.56 -17.15
CA SER A 41 -16.77 -0.56 -16.75
C SER A 41 -17.32 0.82 -16.38
N ALA A 42 -16.48 1.85 -16.38
CA ALA A 42 -16.76 3.19 -15.86
C ALA A 42 -17.22 3.21 -14.38
N ASN A 43 -16.85 2.20 -13.60
CA ASN A 43 -17.19 2.15 -12.17
C ASN A 43 -16.45 3.25 -11.42
N ILE A 44 -17.16 3.99 -10.58
CA ILE A 44 -16.59 5.04 -9.74
C ILE A 44 -16.27 4.44 -8.38
N VAL A 45 -15.03 4.60 -7.93
CA VAL A 45 -14.62 4.21 -6.58
C VAL A 45 -14.56 5.46 -5.71
N LEU A 46 -15.48 5.55 -4.75
CA LEU A 46 -15.54 6.63 -3.77
C LEU A 46 -14.96 6.19 -2.43
N VAL A 47 -14.34 7.14 -1.74
CA VAL A 47 -13.83 6.99 -0.37
C VAL A 47 -14.53 7.99 0.53
N ASN A 48 -15.03 7.51 1.67
CA ASN A 48 -15.67 8.32 2.69
C ASN A 48 -14.89 8.22 4.00
N PHE A 49 -14.56 9.38 4.56
CA PHE A 49 -14.03 9.52 5.91
C PHE A 49 -15.21 9.63 6.88
N LEU A 50 -15.38 8.62 7.73
CA LEU A 50 -16.47 8.55 8.69
C LEU A 50 -16.09 9.29 9.99
N GLU A 51 -17.10 9.69 10.77
CA GLU A 51 -16.90 10.49 11.99
C GLU A 51 -16.12 9.73 13.09
N ASP A 52 -16.16 8.41 13.06
CA ASP A 52 -15.40 7.51 13.94
C ASP A 52 -13.91 7.43 13.57
N GLY A 53 -13.48 8.15 12.54
CA GLY A 53 -12.12 8.13 12.02
C GLY A 53 -11.83 6.95 11.09
N SER A 54 -12.80 6.07 10.86
CA SER A 54 -12.67 4.98 9.90
C SER A 54 -12.88 5.46 8.46
N MET A 55 -12.43 4.66 7.51
CA MET A 55 -12.59 4.92 6.08
C MET A 55 -13.47 3.84 5.46
N SER A 56 -14.42 4.24 4.62
CA SER A 56 -15.22 3.30 3.83
C SER A 56 -14.98 3.53 2.34
N VAL A 57 -14.94 2.44 1.57
CA VAL A 57 -14.77 2.46 0.12
C VAL A 57 -16.05 1.97 -0.52
N THR A 58 -16.63 2.77 -1.41
CA THR A 58 -17.89 2.47 -2.10
C THR A 58 -17.67 2.43 -3.60
N GLY A 59 -17.96 1.29 -4.22
CA GLY A 59 -17.95 1.14 -5.67
C GLY A 59 -19.33 1.38 -6.27
N ILE A 60 -19.44 2.35 -7.17
CA ILE A 60 -20.69 2.64 -7.90
C ILE A 60 -20.55 2.13 -9.33
N MET A 61 -21.51 1.31 -9.75
CA MET A 61 -21.49 0.70 -11.09
C MET A 61 -21.68 1.76 -12.18
N GLY A 62 -20.80 1.81 -13.18
CA GLY A 62 -20.80 2.87 -14.20
C GLY A 62 -22.10 2.95 -15.01
N HIS A 63 -22.76 1.81 -15.25
CA HIS A 63 -24.06 1.76 -15.92
C HIS A 63 -25.21 2.34 -15.08
N ALA A 64 -25.05 2.37 -13.75
CA ALA A 64 -26.05 2.89 -12.82
C ALA A 64 -25.89 4.40 -12.57
N VAL A 65 -24.72 4.98 -12.90
CA VAL A 65 -24.43 6.41 -12.73
C VAL A 65 -25.31 7.25 -13.67
N GLN A 66 -26.03 8.22 -13.11
CA GLN A 66 -26.85 9.16 -13.86
C GLN A 66 -26.15 10.51 -13.99
N THR A 67 -25.74 11.10 -12.86
CA THR A 67 -25.05 12.40 -12.81
C THR A 67 -23.90 12.36 -11.80
N VAL A 68 -22.86 13.13 -12.09
CA VAL A 68 -21.69 13.32 -11.23
C VAL A 68 -21.42 14.81 -11.13
N GLU A 69 -21.52 15.34 -9.92
CA GLU A 69 -21.32 16.76 -9.63
C GLU A 69 -20.14 16.94 -8.68
N THR A 70 -19.21 17.82 -9.02
CA THR A 70 -18.08 18.16 -8.14
C THR A 70 -18.57 19.08 -7.02
N VAL A 71 -18.39 18.66 -5.78
CA VAL A 71 -18.72 19.42 -4.56
C VAL A 71 -17.49 20.17 -4.06
N ASN A 72 -16.32 19.54 -4.13
CA ASN A 72 -15.06 20.13 -3.67
C ASN A 72 -13.89 19.65 -4.56
N GLU A 73 -12.98 20.56 -4.90
CA GLU A 73 -11.78 20.28 -5.70
C GLU A 73 -10.70 19.53 -4.90
N GLY A 74 -10.80 19.52 -3.57
CA GLY A 74 -9.95 18.75 -2.68
C GLY A 74 -8.65 19.43 -2.28
N ASP A 75 -8.24 19.17 -1.04
CA ASP A 75 -7.00 19.72 -0.47
C ASP A 75 -5.84 18.75 -0.61
N HIS A 76 -4.60 19.29 -0.56
CA HIS A 76 -3.37 18.49 -0.57
C HIS A 76 -3.38 17.37 0.50
N ARG A 77 -3.91 17.68 1.69
CA ARG A 77 -4.03 16.73 2.82
C ARG A 77 -4.95 15.54 2.50
N VAL A 78 -6.03 15.77 1.75
CA VAL A 78 -6.98 14.72 1.37
C VAL A 78 -6.36 13.82 0.32
N LYS A 79 -5.65 14.41 -0.64
CA LYS A 79 -4.87 13.67 -1.64
C LYS A 79 -3.84 12.74 -0.99
N GLU A 80 -3.06 13.24 -0.03
CA GLU A 80 -2.12 12.40 0.73
C GLU A 80 -2.83 11.23 1.43
N LYS A 81 -3.93 11.50 2.14
CA LYS A 81 -4.71 10.43 2.81
C LYS A 81 -5.23 9.38 1.83
N LEU A 82 -5.68 9.77 0.64
CA LEU A 82 -6.16 8.86 -0.40
C LEU A 82 -5.02 8.04 -1.02
N MET A 83 -3.86 8.66 -1.25
CA MET A 83 -2.68 7.96 -1.76
C MET A 83 -2.16 6.91 -0.76
N HIS A 84 -2.24 7.20 0.53
CA HIS A 84 -1.83 6.29 1.60
C HIS A 84 -2.91 5.30 2.05
N LEU A 85 -4.11 5.32 1.45
CA LEU A 85 -5.26 4.54 1.93
C LEU A 85 -5.02 3.03 1.96
N PHE A 86 -4.24 2.51 1.02
CA PHE A 86 -3.86 1.10 0.95
C PHE A 86 -2.38 0.86 1.30
N MET A 87 -1.65 1.91 1.68
CA MET A 87 -0.31 1.74 2.22
C MET A 87 -0.48 1.30 3.67
N SER A 88 -0.30 0.00 3.92
CA SER A 88 -0.20 -0.54 5.28
C SER A 88 0.76 0.34 6.09
N GLY A 89 0.35 0.70 7.31
CA GLY A 89 1.00 1.69 8.18
C GLY A 89 2.48 1.47 8.50
N ASP A 90 3.07 0.38 8.00
CA ASP A 90 4.47 0.00 8.16
C ASP A 90 5.35 0.24 6.92
N CYS A 91 4.81 0.83 5.84
CA CYS A 91 5.66 1.45 4.83
C CYS A 91 6.24 2.77 5.38
N LYS A 92 7.03 2.68 6.44
CA LYS A 92 8.01 3.74 6.75
C LYS A 92 8.84 3.89 5.47
N ALA A 93 8.79 5.08 4.87
CA ALA A 93 9.63 5.39 3.73
C ALA A 93 11.08 5.39 4.22
N TYR A 94 11.73 4.23 4.19
CA TYR A 94 13.12 4.10 4.54
C TYR A 94 13.93 4.78 3.45
N SER A 95 14.79 5.72 3.84
CA SER A 95 15.78 6.24 2.91
C SER A 95 16.74 5.11 2.49
N GLN A 96 17.44 5.28 1.38
CA GLN A 96 18.46 4.30 0.97
C GLN A 96 19.55 4.14 2.03
N GLU A 97 19.86 5.21 2.77
CA GLU A 97 20.82 5.20 3.88
C GLU A 97 20.30 4.37 5.05
N ASP A 98 19.02 4.53 5.43
CA ASP A 98 18.40 3.75 6.52
C ASP A 98 18.33 2.25 6.19
N LEU A 99 18.03 1.91 4.94
CA LEU A 99 18.00 0.52 4.49
C LEU A 99 19.40 -0.10 4.54
N GLU A 100 20.44 0.65 4.15
CA GLU A 100 21.82 0.15 4.16
C GLU A 100 22.36 0.02 5.59
N GLU A 101 22.01 0.93 6.50
CA GLU A 101 22.36 0.83 7.92
C GLU A 101 21.70 -0.39 8.58
N ARG A 102 20.41 -0.62 8.31
CA ARG A 102 19.69 -1.81 8.79
C ARG A 102 20.25 -3.10 8.23
N LYS A 103 20.52 -3.15 6.93
CA LYS A 103 21.17 -4.28 6.26
C LYS A 103 22.49 -4.62 6.95
N ASN A 104 23.35 -3.61 7.13
CA ASN A 104 24.67 -3.79 7.74
C ASN A 104 24.60 -4.19 9.21
N SER A 105 23.63 -3.65 9.96
CA SER A 105 23.41 -4.01 11.36
C SER A 105 22.96 -5.46 11.50
N LEU A 106 21.97 -5.88 10.69
CA LEU A 106 21.48 -7.25 10.67
C LEU A 106 22.58 -8.23 10.22
N LYS A 107 23.35 -7.89 9.20
CA LYS A 107 24.49 -8.70 8.74
C LYS A 107 25.52 -8.90 9.84
N LYS A 108 25.96 -7.83 10.51
CA LYS A 108 26.90 -7.90 11.64
C LYS A 108 26.35 -8.73 12.80
N TRP A 109 25.05 -8.61 13.08
CA TRP A 109 24.41 -9.37 14.14
C TRP A 109 24.35 -10.87 13.81
N LEU A 110 23.98 -11.24 12.59
CA LEU A 110 23.96 -12.63 12.13
C LEU A 110 25.37 -13.24 12.13
N GLU A 111 26.38 -12.52 11.65
CA GLU A 111 27.79 -12.94 11.69
C GLU A 111 28.29 -13.13 13.13
N LYS A 112 27.94 -12.23 14.06
CA LYS A 112 28.27 -12.33 15.48
C LYS A 112 27.64 -13.58 16.13
N ASN A 113 26.46 -13.99 15.68
CA ASN A 113 25.77 -15.20 16.14
C ASN A 113 26.19 -16.46 15.37
N HIS A 114 27.27 -16.40 14.58
CA HIS A 114 27.80 -17.50 13.77
C HIS A 114 26.80 -18.08 12.76
N ILE A 115 25.86 -17.26 12.26
CA ILE A 115 24.91 -17.64 11.24
C ILE A 115 25.50 -17.30 9.86
N PRO A 116 25.63 -18.28 8.94
CA PRO A 116 26.21 -18.03 7.63
C PRO A 116 25.30 -17.14 6.79
N ILE A 117 25.83 -16.01 6.30
CA ILE A 117 25.10 -15.05 5.47
C ILE A 117 25.87 -14.77 4.17
N THR A 118 25.14 -14.67 3.07
CA THR A 118 25.66 -14.38 1.73
C THR A 118 24.77 -13.35 1.06
N GLU A 119 25.34 -12.47 0.24
CA GLU A 119 24.56 -11.52 -0.57
C GLU A 119 24.28 -12.16 -1.93
N GLN A 120 23.02 -12.17 -2.36
CA GLN A 120 22.62 -12.82 -3.61
C GLN A 120 22.45 -11.78 -4.74
N GLY A 121 23.19 -11.96 -5.85
CA GLY A 121 23.01 -11.23 -7.12
C GLY A 121 23.83 -9.93 -7.32
N ASP A 122 23.80 -9.39 -8.55
CA ASP A 122 24.53 -8.17 -8.98
C ASP A 122 23.98 -6.86 -8.39
N SER A 123 22.81 -6.91 -7.75
CA SER A 123 22.19 -5.79 -7.02
C SER A 123 21.91 -6.23 -5.58
N PRO A 124 22.83 -6.00 -4.63
CA PRO A 124 22.90 -6.68 -3.34
C PRO A 124 21.88 -6.11 -2.33
N ARG A 125 20.59 -6.34 -2.57
CA ARG A 125 19.52 -5.93 -1.65
C ARG A 125 18.94 -7.08 -0.83
N THR A 126 19.11 -8.31 -1.27
CA THR A 126 18.56 -9.49 -0.60
C THR A 126 19.68 -10.24 0.12
N LEU A 127 19.49 -10.50 1.41
CA LEU A 127 20.41 -11.28 2.23
C LEU A 127 19.99 -12.74 2.23
N CYS A 128 20.89 -13.66 1.90
CA CYS A 128 20.65 -15.09 1.94
C CYS A 128 21.31 -15.70 3.18
N VAL A 129 20.48 -16.22 4.08
CA VAL A 129 20.89 -16.89 5.31
C VAL A 129 20.97 -18.40 5.06
N ALA A 130 22.15 -18.97 5.28
CA ALA A 130 22.46 -20.39 5.17
C ALA A 130 22.10 -21.05 3.82
N GLY A 131 21.87 -20.27 2.77
CA GLY A 131 21.48 -20.79 1.44
C GLY A 131 20.02 -21.24 1.32
N VAL A 132 19.21 -21.09 2.38
CA VAL A 132 17.83 -21.62 2.46
C VAL A 132 16.79 -20.56 2.80
N LEU A 133 17.19 -19.41 3.35
CA LEU A 133 16.28 -18.32 3.69
C LEU A 133 16.77 -17.03 3.05
N THR A 134 15.86 -16.25 2.49
CA THR A 134 16.11 -14.93 1.93
C THR A 134 15.41 -13.87 2.77
N ILE A 135 16.10 -12.75 3.01
CA ILE A 135 15.57 -11.59 3.71
C ILE A 135 15.61 -10.41 2.74
N ASP A 136 14.43 -9.88 2.45
CA ASP A 136 14.26 -8.73 1.56
C ASP A 136 14.11 -7.43 2.36
N PRO A 137 14.41 -6.25 1.77
CA PRO A 137 14.12 -4.96 2.38
C PRO A 137 12.62 -4.84 2.74
N PRO A 138 12.26 -4.22 3.88
CA PRO A 138 13.06 -3.45 4.84
C PRO A 138 13.80 -4.25 5.93
N TYR A 139 14.06 -5.54 5.70
CA TYR A 139 14.78 -6.44 6.61
C TYR A 139 14.07 -6.67 7.96
N GLY A 140 12.74 -6.66 7.96
CA GLY A 140 11.90 -7.05 9.10
C GLY A 140 11.68 -8.56 9.18
N PRO A 141 11.14 -9.07 10.29
CA PRO A 141 10.78 -10.48 10.45
C PRO A 141 9.73 -10.92 9.41
N GLU A 142 8.80 -10.03 9.05
CA GLU A 142 7.81 -10.25 8.00
C GLU A 142 8.38 -10.31 6.58
N ASN A 143 9.64 -9.89 6.38
CA ASN A 143 10.29 -9.87 5.06
C ASN A 143 11.22 -11.06 4.82
N CYS A 144 11.05 -12.13 5.60
CA CYS A 144 11.78 -13.38 5.43
C CYS A 144 10.99 -14.36 4.54
N SER A 145 11.67 -15.04 3.63
CA SER A 145 11.10 -16.08 2.77
C SER A 145 11.98 -17.33 2.80
N SER A 146 11.38 -18.49 3.00
CA SER A 146 12.07 -19.77 2.97
C SER A 146 11.12 -20.89 2.60
N SER A 147 11.65 -21.95 1.97
CA SER A 147 10.92 -23.19 1.73
C SER A 147 10.78 -24.04 3.01
N ASN A 148 11.47 -23.69 4.10
CA ASN A 148 11.42 -24.40 5.36
C ASN A 148 10.82 -23.51 6.47
N GLU A 149 9.58 -23.80 6.83
CA GLU A 149 8.79 -23.03 7.80
C GLU A 149 9.42 -23.02 9.21
N ILE A 150 10.09 -24.10 9.61
CA ILE A 150 10.77 -24.18 10.92
C ILE A 150 11.97 -23.23 10.97
N ILE A 151 12.71 -23.10 9.87
CA ILE A 151 13.83 -22.17 9.78
C ILE A 151 13.31 -20.74 9.70
N LEU A 152 12.23 -20.51 8.93
CA LEU A 152 11.57 -19.21 8.82
C LEU A 152 11.16 -18.69 10.20
N SER A 153 10.39 -19.46 10.97
CA SER A 153 9.93 -19.02 12.29
C SER A 153 11.07 -18.69 13.25
N ARG A 154 12.12 -19.52 13.28
CA ARG A 154 13.29 -19.29 14.14
C ARG A 154 14.06 -18.02 13.75
N VAL A 155 14.21 -17.75 12.46
CA VAL A 155 14.89 -16.53 12.00
C VAL A 155 14.03 -15.30 12.26
N GLN A 156 12.71 -15.41 12.13
CA GLN A 156 11.78 -14.35 12.52
C GLN A 156 11.90 -14.02 14.01
N ASP A 157 11.87 -15.03 14.89
CA ASP A 157 12.07 -14.86 16.34
C ASP A 157 13.42 -14.20 16.67
N LEU A 158 14.49 -14.58 15.94
CA LEU A 158 15.83 -14.02 16.10
C LEU A 158 15.88 -12.53 15.71
N ILE A 159 15.23 -12.16 14.60
CA ILE A 159 15.15 -10.77 14.12
C ILE A 159 14.29 -9.93 15.07
N GLU A 160 13.15 -10.44 15.52
CA GLU A 160 12.31 -9.79 16.52
C GLU A 160 13.09 -9.52 17.82
N GLY A 161 13.84 -10.50 18.30
CA GLY A 161 14.71 -10.34 19.47
C GLY A 161 15.80 -9.28 19.28
N HIS A 162 16.37 -9.16 18.07
CA HIS A 162 17.34 -8.11 17.76
C HIS A 162 16.68 -6.71 17.76
N LEU A 163 15.50 -6.58 17.14
CA LEU A 163 14.76 -5.32 17.08
C LEU A 163 14.31 -4.86 18.47
N ALA A 164 13.92 -5.79 19.35
CA ALA A 164 13.56 -5.51 20.74
C ALA A 164 14.77 -5.12 21.61
N ALA A 165 15.96 -5.66 21.33
CA ALA A 165 17.19 -5.33 22.05
C ALA A 165 17.88 -4.03 21.58
N SER A 166 17.44 -3.48 20.45
CA SER A 166 17.94 -2.22 19.87
C SER A 166 17.04 -1.00 20.16
N GLN A 167 15.95 -1.16 20.93
CA GLN A 167 15.19 -0.08 21.56
C GLN A 167 15.75 0.25 22.95
#